data_AF-G2FWY6-F1
#
_entry.id   AF-G2FWY6-F1
#
_cell.length_a   1.000
_cell.length_b   1.000
_cell.length_c   1.000
_cell.angle_alpha   90.00
_cell.angle_beta   90.00
_cell.angle_gamma   90.00
#
_symmetry.space_group_name_H-M   'P 1'
#
loop_
_entity.id
_entity.type
_entity.pdbx_description
1 polymer ?
#
loop_
_entity_poly.entity_id
_entity_poly.type
_entity_poly.pdbx_seq_one_letter_code
_entity_poly.pdbx_strand_id
1 'polypeptide(L)'
;MKMQNLNSVHSKTTMTFQLNGTGFEPDAQQQINQTAMFVNNAKLECDVKTKSNTQKTISKSKMVVDYATEGMTMNIPLWVESDLTGSAPKITEIIKLPPMATAVLPPQFASKEYMVLSPTDMSGPATGSIDMTKLMNFNKDFHDTFIKFLNSYSQRFNPSIDVTDKGIQHVTTRDGSRSARIYELKLNDAQFKDFIRYTVNNFVQDEEAMDFVKEFITQVIELNQIPDNTNSLNDFSQEFDKFKADRPQFLVKFNNIMDQLNKTTLLGDKGIDLQYAISNGYIVQEIGTIDFKFNVAQIAQLMNTLSGNQTASLDGVGTLNLQINYSTTNSGINDQIEIQIPKVNTTNSFNYLDLMNSNNLLVPEKS
;
A
#
# COMPACT_ATOMS: atom_id res chain seq x y z
N MET A 1 1.43 -5.90 19.96
CA MET A 1 2.63 -5.24 19.38
C MET A 1 2.57 -3.75 19.65
N LYS A 2 3.69 -3.01 19.54
CA LYS A 2 3.78 -1.55 19.80
C LYS A 2 3.99 -0.68 18.54
N MET A 3 4.00 -1.29 17.35
CA MET A 3 4.26 -0.61 16.07
C MET A 3 3.27 0.52 15.74
N GLN A 4 2.09 0.50 16.35
CA GLN A 4 1.04 1.49 16.19
C GLN A 4 1.28 2.79 16.98
N ASN A 5 2.20 2.78 17.96
CA ASN A 5 2.51 3.91 18.84
C ASN A 5 3.90 4.52 18.54
N LEU A 6 4.29 4.54 17.26
CA LEU A 6 5.60 5.04 16.82
C LEU A 6 5.56 6.55 16.58
N ASN A 7 6.37 7.30 17.34
CA ASN A 7 6.64 8.72 17.09
C ASN A 7 7.77 8.92 16.10
N SER A 8 8.70 7.98 16.01
CA SER A 8 9.77 8.02 15.02
C SER A 8 10.23 6.63 14.66
N VAL A 9 10.66 6.48 13.40
CA VAL A 9 11.24 5.24 12.87
C VAL A 9 12.08 5.55 11.63
N HIS A 10 13.17 4.80 11.47
CA HIS A 10 13.95 4.72 10.25
C HIS A 10 13.84 3.29 9.70
N SER A 11 13.07 3.13 8.64
CA SER A 11 12.85 1.87 7.94
C SER A 11 13.71 1.80 6.68
N LYS A 12 14.49 0.74 6.52
CA LYS A 12 15.15 0.42 5.25
C LYS A 12 14.60 -0.90 4.73
N THR A 13 13.95 -0.85 3.57
CA THR A 13 13.45 -2.02 2.85
C THR A 13 14.28 -2.23 1.60
N THR A 14 14.65 -3.47 1.31
CA THR A 14 15.22 -3.91 0.03
C THR A 14 14.32 -4.97 -0.55
N MET A 15 13.96 -4.84 -1.82
CA MET A 15 13.17 -5.79 -2.58
C MET A 15 13.93 -6.21 -3.84
N THR A 16 13.84 -7.49 -4.16
CA THR A 16 14.35 -8.07 -5.42
C THR A 16 13.28 -8.96 -6.01
N PHE A 17 13.26 -9.06 -7.32
CA PHE A 17 12.21 -9.76 -8.06
C PHE A 17 12.82 -10.87 -8.89
N GLN A 18 12.07 -11.95 -9.09
CA GLN A 18 12.44 -12.99 -10.04
C GLN A 18 11.19 -13.46 -10.80
N LEU A 19 11.13 -13.09 -12.07
CA LEU A 19 10.14 -13.48 -13.05
C LEU A 19 10.66 -14.63 -13.90
N ASN A 20 9.82 -15.61 -14.12
CA ASN A 20 10.00 -16.68 -15.10
C ASN A 20 8.66 -16.98 -15.78
N GLY A 21 8.69 -17.34 -17.05
CA GLY A 21 7.51 -17.83 -17.75
C GLY A 21 7.84 -18.99 -18.67
N THR A 22 6.90 -19.93 -18.79
CA THR A 22 7.09 -21.15 -19.58
C THR A 22 5.80 -21.57 -20.26
N GLY A 23 5.93 -22.23 -21.42
CA GLY A 23 4.81 -22.86 -22.11
C GLY A 23 4.00 -21.91 -22.98
N PHE A 24 4.51 -20.69 -23.22
CA PHE A 24 3.93 -19.72 -24.13
C PHE A 24 4.37 -19.96 -25.58
N GLU A 25 3.57 -19.49 -26.54
CA GLU A 25 3.95 -19.44 -27.95
C GLU A 25 5.23 -18.60 -28.15
N PRO A 26 6.04 -18.87 -29.20
CA PRO A 26 7.39 -18.32 -29.34
C PRO A 26 7.50 -16.81 -29.17
N ASP A 27 6.62 -16.03 -29.80
CA ASP A 27 6.64 -14.56 -29.75
C ASP A 27 6.35 -14.04 -28.34
N ALA A 28 5.36 -14.63 -27.65
CA ALA A 28 5.02 -14.29 -26.27
C ALA A 28 6.12 -14.71 -25.31
N GLN A 29 6.72 -15.88 -25.51
CA GLN A 29 7.84 -16.37 -24.71
C GLN A 29 9.05 -15.45 -24.84
N GLN A 30 9.33 -14.92 -26.03
CA GLN A 30 10.39 -13.93 -26.23
C GLN A 30 10.14 -12.64 -25.45
N GLN A 31 8.92 -12.09 -25.48
CA GLN A 31 8.56 -10.89 -24.72
C GLN A 31 8.66 -11.10 -23.20
N ILE A 32 8.24 -12.27 -22.72
CA ILE A 32 8.38 -12.64 -21.31
C ILE A 32 9.85 -12.74 -20.92
N ASN A 33 10.69 -13.38 -21.74
CA ASN A 33 12.13 -13.49 -21.48
C ASN A 33 12.79 -12.11 -21.42
N GLN A 34 12.44 -11.20 -22.34
CA GLN A 34 12.93 -9.82 -22.31
C GLN A 34 12.50 -9.10 -21.02
N THR A 35 11.23 -9.21 -20.65
CA THR A 35 10.70 -8.63 -19.41
C THR A 35 11.41 -9.19 -18.17
N ALA A 36 11.62 -10.51 -18.15
CA ALA A 36 12.31 -11.20 -17.06
C ALA A 36 13.76 -10.72 -16.91
N MET A 37 14.48 -10.39 -17.98
CA MET A 37 15.81 -9.79 -17.88
C MET A 37 15.80 -8.48 -17.08
N PHE A 38 14.84 -7.59 -17.35
CA PHE A 38 14.72 -6.33 -16.61
C PHE A 38 14.28 -6.54 -15.16
N VAL A 39 13.27 -7.39 -14.94
CA VAL A 39 12.70 -7.64 -13.61
C VAL A 39 13.69 -8.39 -12.70
N ASN A 40 14.41 -9.38 -13.23
CA ASN A 40 15.33 -10.21 -12.44
C ASN A 40 16.57 -9.45 -11.99
N ASN A 41 16.97 -8.44 -12.76
CA ASN A 41 18.05 -7.53 -12.41
C ASN A 41 17.55 -6.30 -11.64
N ALA A 42 16.23 -6.20 -11.39
CA ALA A 42 15.65 -5.08 -10.66
C ALA A 42 15.86 -5.23 -9.15
N LYS A 43 16.36 -4.16 -8.54
CA LYS A 43 16.46 -4.00 -7.09
C LYS A 43 15.82 -2.68 -6.70
N LEU A 44 14.91 -2.75 -5.73
CA LEU A 44 14.24 -1.59 -5.17
C LEU A 44 14.67 -1.44 -3.70
N GLU A 45 15.33 -0.34 -3.37
CA GLU A 45 15.56 0.03 -1.97
C GLU A 45 14.65 1.22 -1.62
N CYS A 46 13.97 1.11 -0.48
CA CYS A 46 13.16 2.18 0.08
C CYS A 46 13.71 2.53 1.46
N ASP A 47 14.19 3.75 1.61
CA ASP A 47 14.72 4.29 2.87
C ASP A 47 13.78 5.38 3.38
N VAL A 48 13.02 5.06 4.43
CA VAL A 48 11.97 5.92 4.99
C VAL A 48 12.35 6.35 6.40
N LYS A 49 12.47 7.64 6.62
CA LYS A 49 12.52 8.26 7.94
C LYS A 49 11.21 8.96 8.21
N THR A 50 10.60 8.68 9.34
CA THR A 50 9.39 9.37 9.79
C THR A 50 9.58 9.85 11.22
N LYS A 51 9.09 11.06 11.50
CA LYS A 51 9.01 11.63 12.85
C LYS A 51 7.70 12.39 13.00
N SER A 52 7.02 12.20 14.12
CA SER A 52 5.73 12.83 14.44
C SER A 52 5.63 13.12 15.94
N ASN A 53 4.76 14.06 16.30
CA ASN A 53 4.34 14.21 17.69
C ASN A 53 3.42 13.04 18.10
N THR A 54 3.15 12.93 19.40
CA THR A 54 2.30 11.86 19.96
C THR A 54 0.90 11.87 19.34
N GLN A 55 0.34 13.05 19.06
CA GLN A 55 -1.00 13.22 18.49
C GLN A 55 -1.05 13.03 16.96
N LYS A 56 0.08 12.78 16.29
CA LYS A 56 0.17 12.64 14.82
C LYS A 56 -0.35 13.85 14.02
N THR A 57 -0.39 15.03 14.65
CA THR A 57 -0.82 16.27 14.00
C THR A 57 0.35 17.03 13.37
N ILE A 58 1.57 16.81 13.84
CA ILE A 58 2.79 17.36 13.23
C ILE A 58 3.66 16.19 12.82
N SER A 59 4.03 16.11 11.55
CA SER A 59 4.89 15.05 11.04
C SER A 59 5.85 15.51 9.95
N LYS A 60 6.99 14.84 9.90
CA LYS A 60 7.97 14.96 8.81
C LYS A 60 8.35 13.55 8.38
N SER A 61 8.42 13.37 7.07
CA SER A 61 8.87 12.14 6.46
C SER A 61 9.84 12.45 5.34
N LYS A 62 10.88 11.61 5.22
CA LYS A 62 11.75 11.56 4.05
C LYS A 62 11.75 10.12 3.55
N MET A 63 11.39 9.93 2.30
CA MET A 63 11.51 8.66 1.60
C MET A 63 12.56 8.82 0.51
N VAL A 64 13.45 7.85 0.37
CA VAL A 64 14.36 7.74 -0.76
C VAL A 64 14.07 6.41 -1.43
N VAL A 65 13.61 6.47 -2.67
CA VAL A 65 13.38 5.29 -3.50
C VAL A 65 14.55 5.15 -4.45
N ASP A 66 15.35 4.11 -4.25
CA ASP A 66 16.41 3.71 -5.15
C ASP A 66 15.95 2.53 -5.99
N TYR A 67 15.87 2.73 -7.29
CA TYR A 67 15.57 1.69 -8.26
C TYR A 67 16.80 1.43 -9.10
N ALA A 68 17.28 0.20 -9.12
CA ALA A 68 18.41 -0.22 -9.94
C ALA A 68 17.99 -1.36 -10.86
N THR A 69 18.39 -1.27 -12.13
CA THR A 69 18.39 -2.38 -13.10
C THR A 69 19.77 -2.50 -13.71
N GLU A 70 19.97 -3.46 -14.60
CA GLU A 70 21.17 -3.52 -15.41
C GLU A 70 21.34 -2.22 -16.22
N GLY A 71 22.43 -1.48 -15.95
CA GLY A 71 22.80 -0.25 -16.66
C GLY A 71 22.08 1.04 -16.24
N MET A 72 21.13 1.01 -15.29
CA MET A 72 20.41 2.21 -14.86
C MET A 72 20.14 2.21 -13.36
N THR A 73 20.37 3.35 -12.72
CA THR A 73 19.98 3.62 -11.34
C THR A 73 19.18 4.91 -11.26
N MET A 74 18.00 4.86 -10.65
CA MET A 74 17.16 6.01 -10.35
C MET A 74 17.13 6.21 -8.84
N ASN A 75 17.40 7.43 -8.40
CA ASN A 75 17.25 7.85 -7.01
C ASN A 75 16.15 8.92 -6.98
N ILE A 76 15.06 8.65 -6.25
CA ILE A 76 13.92 9.56 -6.14
C ILE A 76 13.70 9.91 -4.65
N PRO A 77 14.30 11.01 -4.18
CA PRO A 77 14.00 11.57 -2.88
C PRO A 77 12.64 12.27 -2.84
N LEU A 78 11.87 11.95 -1.81
CA LEU A 78 10.57 12.50 -1.49
C LEU A 78 10.59 13.02 -0.04
N TRP A 79 9.99 14.18 0.19
CA TRP A 79 9.74 14.70 1.52
C TRP A 79 8.28 15.02 1.70
N VAL A 80 7.74 14.69 2.86
CA VAL A 80 6.40 15.10 3.28
C VAL A 80 6.54 15.83 4.61
N GLU A 81 5.96 17.01 4.71
CA GLU A 81 5.82 17.75 5.96
C GLU A 81 4.35 18.08 6.16
N SER A 82 3.85 17.80 7.36
CA SER A 82 2.52 18.19 7.78
C SER A 82 2.54 18.91 9.12
N ASP A 83 1.77 19.99 9.19
CA ASP A 83 1.39 20.64 10.42
C ASP A 83 -0.12 20.87 10.36
N LEU A 84 -0.85 19.98 11.01
CA LEU A 84 -2.29 20.02 11.13
C LEU A 84 -2.70 20.75 12.41
N THR A 85 -1.89 21.67 12.93
CA THR A 85 -2.22 22.45 14.12
C THR A 85 -2.55 23.90 13.77
N GLY A 86 -3.34 24.55 14.63
CA GLY A 86 -3.74 25.94 14.44
C GLY A 86 -4.81 26.13 13.36
N SER A 87 -5.01 27.39 12.94
CA SER A 87 -6.08 27.79 12.01
C SER A 87 -5.74 27.62 10.53
N ALA A 88 -4.47 27.32 10.21
CA ALA A 88 -3.98 27.21 8.84
C ALA A 88 -3.13 25.93 8.70
N PRO A 89 -3.76 24.74 8.72
CA PRO A 89 -3.07 23.48 8.53
C PRO A 89 -2.37 23.41 7.17
N LYS A 90 -1.23 22.74 7.13
CA LYS A 90 -0.37 22.62 5.95
C LYS A 90 0.05 21.18 5.74
N ILE A 91 0.03 20.77 4.49
CA ILE A 91 0.62 19.53 4.02
C ILE A 91 1.43 19.90 2.78
N THR A 92 2.70 19.56 2.77
CA THR A 92 3.57 19.82 1.62
C THR A 92 4.32 18.55 1.30
N GLU A 93 4.26 18.16 0.03
CA GLU A 93 5.01 17.08 -0.55
C GLU A 93 6.00 17.65 -1.55
N ILE A 94 7.26 17.26 -1.44
CA ILE A 94 8.37 17.73 -2.28
C ILE A 94 9.03 16.52 -2.91
N ILE A 95 9.03 16.45 -4.24
CA ILE A 95 9.67 15.40 -5.01
C ILE A 95 10.88 16.00 -5.70
N LYS A 96 12.07 15.42 -5.49
CA LYS A 96 13.22 15.73 -6.32
C LYS A 96 13.13 14.95 -7.62
N LEU A 97 13.14 15.66 -8.74
CA LEU A 97 12.95 15.06 -10.04
C LEU A 97 14.22 14.33 -10.47
N PRO A 98 14.12 13.06 -10.90
CA PRO A 98 15.26 12.40 -11.51
C PRO A 98 15.56 13.04 -12.88
N PRO A 99 16.82 13.03 -13.36
CA PRO A 99 17.19 13.67 -14.63
C PRO A 99 16.34 13.25 -15.82
N MET A 100 15.95 11.97 -15.89
CA MET A 100 15.09 11.47 -16.96
C MET A 100 13.67 12.07 -16.96
N ALA A 101 13.13 12.41 -15.79
CA ALA A 101 11.83 13.09 -15.71
C ALA A 101 11.94 14.52 -16.24
N THR A 102 13.04 15.23 -15.93
CA THR A 102 13.24 16.60 -16.41
C THR A 102 13.32 16.71 -17.94
N ALA A 103 13.76 15.66 -18.63
CA ALA A 103 13.87 15.62 -20.09
C ALA A 103 12.51 15.59 -20.82
N VAL A 104 11.45 15.13 -20.15
CA VAL A 104 10.10 15.03 -20.72
C VAL A 104 9.17 16.15 -20.24
N LEU A 105 9.63 17.01 -19.34
CA LEU A 105 8.85 18.13 -18.85
C LEU A 105 8.80 19.27 -19.88
N PRO A 106 7.71 20.06 -19.89
CA PRO A 106 7.65 21.31 -20.64
C PRO A 106 8.86 22.22 -20.37
N PRO A 107 9.34 23.02 -21.35
CA PRO A 107 10.57 23.80 -21.22
C PRO A 107 10.64 24.71 -20.00
N GLN A 108 9.50 25.26 -19.56
CA GLN A 108 9.40 26.11 -18.38
C GLN A 108 9.69 25.39 -17.05
N PHE A 109 9.60 24.05 -17.04
CA PHE A 109 9.85 23.22 -15.85
C PHE A 109 11.12 22.38 -15.96
N ALA A 110 11.71 22.23 -17.17
CA ALA A 110 12.85 21.36 -17.42
C ALA A 110 14.11 21.71 -16.59
N SER A 111 14.26 22.96 -16.15
CA SER A 111 15.38 23.41 -15.30
C SER A 111 15.10 23.33 -13.80
N LYS A 112 13.90 22.86 -13.39
CA LYS A 112 13.50 22.78 -11.99
C LYS A 112 13.97 21.47 -11.38
N GLU A 113 14.49 21.56 -10.16
CA GLU A 113 14.98 20.41 -9.41
C GLU A 113 13.84 19.70 -8.67
N TYR A 114 12.84 20.46 -8.22
CA TYR A 114 11.76 19.94 -7.38
C TYR A 114 10.38 20.17 -7.99
N MET A 115 9.51 19.19 -7.80
CA MET A 115 8.07 19.35 -7.94
C MET A 115 7.47 19.43 -6.53
N VAL A 116 6.62 20.42 -6.31
CA VAL A 116 5.94 20.63 -5.02
C VAL A 116 4.46 20.40 -5.20
N LEU A 117 3.89 19.60 -4.30
CA LEU A 117 2.46 19.38 -4.18
C LEU A 117 2.01 19.88 -2.81
N SER A 118 0.99 20.73 -2.81
CA SER A 118 0.33 21.18 -1.58
C SER A 118 -1.18 21.06 -1.79
N PRO A 119 -1.88 20.18 -1.06
CA PRO A 119 -3.34 20.07 -1.17
C PRO A 119 -4.07 21.39 -0.91
N THR A 120 -3.47 22.32 -0.14
CA THR A 120 -4.03 23.67 0.06
C THR A 120 -4.07 24.51 -1.21
N ASP A 121 -3.15 24.25 -2.14
CA ASP A 121 -3.06 25.01 -3.39
C ASP A 121 -4.04 24.43 -4.43
N MET A 122 -4.53 23.21 -4.19
CA MET A 122 -5.48 22.50 -5.06
C MET A 122 -6.94 22.91 -4.84
N SER A 123 -7.24 23.89 -3.98
CA SER A 123 -8.60 24.40 -3.82
C SER A 123 -8.98 25.31 -4.99
N GLY A 124 -9.52 24.73 -6.06
CA GLY A 124 -10.04 25.43 -7.23
C GLY A 124 -11.46 24.98 -7.59
N PRO A 125 -12.18 25.71 -8.46
CA PRO A 125 -13.56 25.38 -8.83
C PRO A 125 -13.74 23.99 -9.49
N ALA A 126 -12.67 23.39 -10.02
CA ALA A 126 -12.69 22.05 -10.64
C ALA A 126 -12.37 20.89 -9.68
N THR A 127 -11.77 21.18 -8.51
CA THR A 127 -11.20 20.17 -7.60
C THR A 127 -11.85 20.20 -6.20
N GLY A 128 -12.74 21.16 -5.95
CA GLY A 128 -13.37 21.36 -4.64
C GLY A 128 -12.38 21.92 -3.61
N SER A 129 -12.88 22.68 -2.63
CA SER A 129 -12.05 23.05 -1.48
C SER A 129 -12.01 21.89 -0.49
N ILE A 130 -10.83 21.46 -0.04
CA ILE A 130 -10.75 20.54 1.10
C ILE A 130 -10.99 21.35 2.37
N ASP A 131 -11.99 20.97 3.18
CA ASP A 131 -12.17 21.55 4.51
C ASP A 131 -11.09 21.00 5.43
N MET A 132 -10.00 21.75 5.55
CA MET A 132 -8.84 21.31 6.32
C MET A 132 -9.12 21.18 7.82
N THR A 133 -10.13 21.88 8.35
CA THR A 133 -10.54 21.73 9.76
C THR A 133 -11.20 20.38 9.96
N LYS A 134 -12.11 19.99 9.06
CA LYS A 134 -12.69 18.65 9.08
C LYS A 134 -11.64 17.56 8.85
N LEU A 135 -10.69 17.77 7.93
CA LEU A 135 -9.59 16.83 7.69
C LEU A 135 -8.72 16.61 8.94
N MET A 136 -8.42 17.69 9.67
CA MET A 136 -7.67 17.63 10.93
C MET A 136 -8.44 16.83 12.00
N ASN A 137 -9.73 17.13 12.18
CA ASN A 137 -10.57 16.42 13.15
C ASN A 137 -10.69 14.94 12.79
N PHE A 138 -10.96 14.63 11.51
CA PHE A 138 -10.96 13.27 10.99
C PHE A 138 -9.64 12.55 11.30
N ASN A 139 -8.49 13.12 10.96
CA ASN A 139 -7.20 12.47 11.18
C ASN A 139 -6.97 12.13 12.66
N LYS A 140 -7.34 13.04 13.56
CA LYS A 140 -7.20 12.82 15.00
C LYS A 140 -8.14 11.72 15.50
N ASP A 141 -9.42 11.83 15.18
CA ASP A 141 -10.45 10.92 15.70
C ASP A 141 -10.31 9.53 15.08
N PHE A 142 -10.06 9.46 13.77
CA PHE A 142 -9.84 8.22 13.04
C PHE A 142 -8.62 7.45 13.55
N HIS A 143 -7.51 8.13 13.88
CA HIS A 143 -6.34 7.45 14.40
C HIS A 143 -6.66 6.70 15.70
N ASP A 144 -7.30 7.36 16.66
CA ASP A 144 -7.67 6.75 17.94
C ASP A 144 -8.69 5.61 17.75
N THR A 145 -9.69 5.80 16.89
CA THR A 145 -10.67 4.74 16.54
C THR A 145 -9.98 3.55 15.89
N PHE A 146 -9.08 3.78 14.93
CA PHE A 146 -8.33 2.74 14.23
C PHE A 146 -7.45 1.93 15.19
N ILE A 147 -6.73 2.59 16.12
CA ILE A 147 -5.90 1.88 17.10
C ILE A 147 -6.76 1.03 18.06
N LYS A 148 -7.89 1.55 18.52
CA LYS A 148 -8.83 0.80 19.36
C LYS A 148 -9.36 -0.42 18.61
N PHE A 149 -9.83 -0.22 17.38
CA PHE A 149 -10.32 -1.28 16.51
C PHE A 149 -9.26 -2.37 16.32
N LEU A 150 -8.03 -2.02 15.91
CA LEU A 150 -6.96 -3.01 15.71
C LEU A 150 -6.64 -3.79 17.00
N ASN A 151 -6.55 -3.10 18.14
CA ASN A 151 -6.27 -3.76 19.42
C ASN A 151 -7.39 -4.71 19.84
N SER A 152 -8.65 -4.37 19.58
CA SER A 152 -9.81 -5.23 19.85
C SER A 152 -9.90 -6.38 18.85
N TYR A 153 -9.91 -6.08 17.56
CA TYR A 153 -10.01 -7.03 16.45
C TYR A 153 -8.93 -8.10 16.50
N SER A 154 -7.68 -7.72 16.81
CA SER A 154 -6.57 -8.67 16.93
C SER A 154 -6.75 -9.74 18.02
N GLN A 155 -7.61 -9.52 19.02
CA GLN A 155 -7.89 -10.51 20.07
C GLN A 155 -8.87 -11.59 19.60
N ARG A 156 -9.68 -11.28 18.59
CA ARG A 156 -10.75 -12.15 18.04
C ARG A 156 -10.36 -12.75 16.68
N PHE A 157 -9.40 -12.13 15.99
CA PHE A 157 -8.84 -12.61 14.75
C PHE A 157 -7.82 -13.72 14.99
N ASN A 158 -8.23 -14.97 14.78
CA ASN A 158 -7.39 -16.14 14.94
C ASN A 158 -7.57 -17.11 13.75
N PRO A 159 -6.80 -16.92 12.67
CA PRO A 159 -6.89 -17.78 11.48
C PRO A 159 -6.36 -19.20 11.70
N SER A 160 -5.94 -19.56 12.92
CA SER A 160 -5.30 -20.86 13.24
C SER A 160 -4.07 -21.15 12.36
N ILE A 161 -3.32 -20.10 12.01
CA ILE A 161 -2.05 -20.23 11.29
C ILE A 161 -0.95 -20.54 12.29
N ASP A 162 -0.18 -21.58 12.01
CA ASP A 162 0.99 -21.93 12.80
C ASP A 162 2.10 -20.89 12.61
N VAL A 163 2.54 -20.33 13.74
CA VAL A 163 3.71 -19.44 13.80
C VAL A 163 4.80 -20.14 14.59
N THR A 164 5.94 -20.37 13.95
CA THR A 164 7.08 -21.04 14.59
C THR A 164 7.92 -20.02 15.35
N ASP A 165 8.10 -20.23 16.65
CA ASP A 165 9.07 -19.48 17.44
C ASP A 165 10.48 -20.03 17.21
N LYS A 166 11.35 -19.21 16.63
CA LYS A 166 12.76 -19.53 16.33
C LYS A 166 13.70 -19.12 17.48
N GLY A 167 13.15 -18.70 18.62
CA GLY A 167 13.90 -18.32 19.81
C GLY A 167 14.50 -16.92 19.74
N ILE A 168 15.38 -16.64 20.71
CA ILE A 168 16.09 -15.35 20.82
C ILE A 168 17.38 -15.41 20.01
N GLN A 169 17.57 -14.44 19.12
CA GLN A 169 18.76 -14.30 18.28
C GLN A 169 19.24 -12.84 18.25
N HIS A 170 20.48 -12.62 17.82
CA HIS A 170 20.99 -11.27 17.58
C HIS A 170 20.65 -10.82 16.16
N VAL A 171 19.99 -9.67 16.06
CA VAL A 171 19.67 -9.01 14.79
C VAL A 171 20.43 -7.70 14.71
N THR A 172 20.98 -7.40 13.53
CA THR A 172 21.70 -6.15 13.28
C THR A 172 20.77 -5.18 12.57
N THR A 173 20.55 -4.02 13.17
CA THR A 173 19.91 -2.87 12.53
C THR A 173 20.91 -1.72 12.42
N ARG A 174 20.50 -0.55 11.90
CA ARG A 174 21.36 0.63 11.84
C ARG A 174 21.81 1.13 13.22
N ASP A 175 21.03 0.84 14.26
CA ASP A 175 21.36 1.20 15.64
C ASP A 175 22.38 0.21 16.27
N GLY A 176 22.83 -0.79 15.53
CA GLY A 176 23.70 -1.86 15.99
C GLY A 176 22.99 -3.20 16.23
N SER A 177 23.69 -4.12 16.88
CA SER A 177 23.18 -5.46 17.19
C SER A 177 22.35 -5.46 18.46
N ARG A 178 21.19 -6.14 18.45
CA ARG A 178 20.30 -6.30 19.60
C ARG A 178 19.69 -7.70 19.64
N SER A 179 19.36 -8.19 20.83
CA SER A 179 18.61 -9.42 20.99
C SER A 179 17.15 -9.22 20.58
N ALA A 180 16.62 -10.12 19.76
CA ALA A 180 15.23 -10.13 19.34
C ALA A 180 14.71 -11.57 19.33
N ARG A 181 13.42 -11.75 19.64
CA ARG A 181 12.75 -13.04 19.47
C ARG A 181 12.23 -13.14 18.05
N ILE A 182 12.59 -14.22 17.36
CA ILE A 182 12.31 -14.41 15.94
C ILE A 182 11.11 -15.34 15.78
N TYR A 183 10.18 -14.97 14.91
CA TYR A 183 9.03 -15.77 14.53
C TYR A 183 9.04 -16.02 13.03
N GLU A 184 8.60 -17.19 12.61
CA GLU A 184 8.45 -17.59 11.20
C GLU A 184 7.01 -18.00 10.92
N LEU A 185 6.45 -17.48 9.83
CA LEU A 185 5.15 -17.83 9.28
C LEU A 185 5.35 -18.32 7.84
N LYS A 186 4.78 -19.49 7.53
CA LYS A 186 4.82 -20.09 6.20
C LYS A 186 3.42 -20.44 5.75
N LEU A 187 3.05 -20.03 4.55
CA LEU A 187 1.78 -20.39 3.92
C LEU A 187 2.05 -20.97 2.55
N ASN A 188 1.64 -22.22 2.33
CA ASN A 188 1.50 -22.74 0.98
C ASN A 188 0.22 -22.22 0.31
N ASP A 189 0.02 -22.59 -0.95
CA ASP A 189 -1.14 -22.17 -1.75
C ASP A 189 -2.51 -22.48 -1.10
N ALA A 190 -2.67 -23.66 -0.48
CA ALA A 190 -3.91 -24.04 0.19
C ALA A 190 -4.14 -23.23 1.47
N GLN A 191 -3.11 -23.13 2.32
CA GLN A 191 -3.17 -22.36 3.57
C GLN A 191 -3.42 -20.88 3.32
N PHE A 192 -2.88 -20.32 2.23
CA PHE A 192 -3.14 -18.94 1.84
C PHE A 192 -4.61 -18.72 1.45
N LYS A 193 -5.22 -19.66 0.71
CA LYS A 193 -6.65 -19.58 0.37
C LYS A 193 -7.54 -19.76 1.60
N ASP A 194 -7.18 -20.66 2.51
CA ASP A 194 -7.88 -20.82 3.79
C ASP A 194 -7.78 -19.56 4.63
N PHE A 195 -6.61 -18.90 4.63
CA PHE A 195 -6.42 -17.61 5.29
C PHE A 195 -7.30 -16.51 4.69
N ILE A 196 -7.38 -16.40 3.35
CA ILE A 196 -8.29 -15.46 2.67
C ILE A 196 -9.75 -15.75 3.07
N ARG A 197 -10.15 -17.02 2.99
CA ARG A 197 -11.50 -17.47 3.33
C ARG A 197 -11.83 -17.09 4.77
N TYR A 198 -10.96 -17.44 5.71
CA TYR A 198 -11.13 -17.10 7.12
C TYR A 198 -11.25 -15.60 7.32
N THR A 199 -10.35 -14.81 6.70
CA THR A 199 -10.29 -13.36 6.88
C THR A 199 -11.61 -12.71 6.49
N VAL A 200 -12.15 -13.02 5.31
CA VAL A 200 -13.42 -12.44 4.85
C VAL A 200 -14.60 -12.92 5.68
N ASN A 201 -14.68 -14.22 6.00
CA ASN A 201 -15.78 -14.74 6.81
C ASN A 201 -15.76 -14.11 8.21
N ASN A 202 -14.60 -14.09 8.88
CA ASN A 202 -14.44 -13.51 10.21
C ASN A 202 -14.76 -12.01 10.20
N PHE A 203 -14.24 -11.25 9.24
CA PHE A 203 -14.48 -9.81 9.17
C PHE A 203 -15.95 -9.47 8.95
N VAL A 204 -16.63 -10.13 8.00
CA VAL A 204 -18.04 -9.83 7.68
C VAL A 204 -19.00 -10.28 8.79
N GLN A 205 -18.65 -11.34 9.52
CA GLN A 205 -19.45 -11.83 10.65
C GLN A 205 -19.22 -11.02 11.92
N ASP A 206 -18.19 -10.20 11.97
CA ASP A 206 -17.85 -9.43 13.14
C ASP A 206 -18.51 -8.05 13.15
N GLU A 207 -19.37 -7.80 14.14
CA GLU A 207 -20.10 -6.53 14.21
C GLU A 207 -19.18 -5.34 14.43
N GLU A 208 -18.14 -5.46 15.26
CA GLU A 208 -17.22 -4.34 15.51
C GLU A 208 -16.44 -3.98 14.24
N ALA A 209 -16.00 -4.98 13.47
CA ALA A 209 -15.35 -4.75 12.18
C ALA A 209 -16.28 -4.11 11.15
N MET A 210 -17.53 -4.56 11.08
CA MET A 210 -18.51 -3.97 10.19
C MET A 210 -18.87 -2.54 10.61
N ASP A 211 -19.05 -2.29 11.90
CA ASP A 211 -19.33 -0.95 12.42
C ASP A 211 -18.15 0.01 12.16
N PHE A 212 -16.91 -0.47 12.30
CA PHE A 212 -15.72 0.30 11.90
C PHE A 212 -15.75 0.68 10.41
N VAL A 213 -16.14 -0.22 9.51
CA VAL A 213 -16.30 0.10 8.08
C VAL A 213 -17.39 1.14 7.86
N LYS A 214 -18.54 1.01 8.54
CA LYS A 214 -19.63 2.00 8.45
C LYS A 214 -19.13 3.38 8.86
N GLU A 215 -18.50 3.46 10.03
CA GLU A 215 -17.97 4.71 10.58
C GLU A 215 -16.94 5.34 9.65
N PHE A 216 -15.99 4.56 9.14
CA PHE A 216 -14.97 5.06 8.22
C PHE A 216 -15.58 5.65 6.94
N ILE A 217 -16.49 4.93 6.28
CA ILE A 217 -17.12 5.41 5.05
C ILE A 217 -17.99 6.65 5.32
N THR A 218 -18.75 6.65 6.43
CA THR A 218 -19.52 7.83 6.87
C THR A 218 -18.62 9.05 7.02
N GLN A 219 -17.49 8.92 7.72
CA GLN A 219 -16.54 10.02 7.90
C GLN A 219 -15.93 10.49 6.57
N VAL A 220 -15.61 9.58 5.64
CA VAL A 220 -15.11 9.93 4.30
C VAL A 220 -16.17 10.70 3.50
N ILE A 221 -17.43 10.28 3.55
CA ILE A 221 -18.54 10.98 2.89
C ILE A 221 -18.71 12.40 3.51
N GLU A 222 -18.61 12.54 4.83
CA GLU A 222 -18.70 13.83 5.53
C GLU A 222 -17.53 14.79 5.23
N LEU A 223 -16.35 14.23 4.96
CA LEU A 223 -15.16 14.97 4.52
C LEU A 223 -15.30 15.47 3.08
N ASN A 224 -15.88 14.66 2.20
CA ASN A 224 -16.06 15.05 0.82
C ASN A 224 -17.16 16.13 0.72
N GLN A 225 -16.84 17.25 0.08
CA GLN A 225 -17.80 18.32 -0.21
C GLN A 225 -18.71 17.95 -1.40
N ILE A 226 -19.24 16.72 -1.42
CA ILE A 226 -20.18 16.28 -2.46
C ILE A 226 -21.48 17.09 -2.30
N PRO A 227 -22.04 17.64 -3.40
CA PRO A 227 -23.39 18.17 -3.37
C PRO A 227 -24.35 17.11 -2.81
N ASP A 228 -25.23 17.50 -1.89
CA ASP A 228 -26.25 16.59 -1.32
C ASP A 228 -25.68 15.45 -0.44
N ASN A 229 -24.67 15.77 0.36
CA ASN A 229 -24.02 14.88 1.33
C ASN A 229 -25.03 14.11 2.22
N THR A 230 -26.13 14.76 2.62
CA THR A 230 -27.22 14.12 3.39
C THR A 230 -27.86 12.94 2.67
N ASN A 231 -28.14 13.08 1.36
CA ASN A 231 -28.70 11.98 0.57
C ASN A 231 -27.66 10.87 0.37
N SER A 232 -26.40 11.22 0.13
CA SER A 232 -25.31 10.23 0.02
C SER A 232 -25.12 9.40 1.29
N LEU A 233 -25.22 10.03 2.48
CA LEU A 233 -25.15 9.35 3.77
C LEU A 233 -26.36 8.43 4.02
N ASN A 234 -27.56 8.88 3.63
CA ASN A 234 -28.77 8.08 3.74
C ASN A 234 -28.72 6.86 2.82
N ASP A 235 -28.33 7.06 1.55
CA ASP A 235 -28.19 5.99 0.56
C ASP A 235 -27.15 4.96 1.02
N PHE A 236 -25.97 5.43 1.47
CA PHE A 236 -24.96 4.54 2.03
C PHE A 236 -25.50 3.76 3.24
N SER A 237 -26.16 4.44 4.18
CA SER A 237 -26.71 3.77 5.36
C SER A 237 -27.73 2.70 4.99
N GLN A 238 -28.61 2.98 4.02
CA GLN A 238 -29.58 2.01 3.52
C GLN A 238 -28.92 0.81 2.83
N GLU A 239 -27.95 1.05 1.94
CA GLU A 239 -27.22 -0.03 1.26
C GLU A 239 -26.37 -0.85 2.24
N PHE A 240 -25.79 -0.21 3.25
CA PHE A 240 -25.04 -0.89 4.29
C PHE A 240 -25.94 -1.77 5.17
N ASP A 241 -27.12 -1.28 5.55
CA ASP A 241 -28.07 -2.06 6.34
C ASP A 241 -28.68 -3.20 5.51
N LYS A 242 -28.92 -3.01 4.20
CA LYS A 242 -29.25 -4.10 3.26
C LYS A 242 -28.13 -5.13 3.19
N PHE A 243 -26.88 -4.71 3.05
CA PHE A 243 -25.74 -5.60 3.08
C PHE A 243 -25.67 -6.38 4.40
N LYS A 244 -25.89 -5.73 5.56
CA LYS A 244 -25.95 -6.41 6.86
C LYS A 244 -26.99 -7.54 6.86
N ALA A 245 -28.19 -7.27 6.33
CA ALA A 245 -29.25 -8.27 6.21
C ALA A 245 -28.89 -9.41 5.24
N ASP A 246 -28.20 -9.09 4.15
CA ASP A 246 -27.80 -10.04 3.10
C ASP A 246 -26.44 -10.72 3.35
N ARG A 247 -25.77 -10.46 4.48
CA ARG A 247 -24.48 -11.08 4.84
C ARG A 247 -24.45 -12.60 4.64
N PRO A 248 -25.49 -13.38 5.05
CA PRO A 248 -25.48 -14.81 4.82
C PRO A 248 -25.40 -15.17 3.33
N GLN A 249 -26.14 -14.46 2.47
CA GLN A 249 -26.10 -14.69 1.02
C GLN A 249 -24.76 -14.25 0.42
N PHE A 250 -24.20 -13.13 0.87
CA PHE A 250 -22.86 -12.70 0.48
C PHE A 250 -21.82 -13.77 0.81
N LEU A 251 -21.82 -14.28 2.04
CA LEU A 251 -20.85 -15.30 2.48
C LEU A 251 -21.01 -16.61 1.72
N VAL A 252 -22.24 -17.03 1.39
CA VAL A 252 -22.48 -18.19 0.52
C VAL A 252 -21.85 -17.96 -0.86
N LYS A 253 -22.09 -16.81 -1.49
CA LYS A 253 -21.50 -16.47 -2.80
C LYS A 253 -19.98 -16.43 -2.74
N PHE A 254 -19.42 -15.76 -1.73
CA PHE A 254 -17.98 -15.67 -1.52
C PHE A 254 -17.34 -17.05 -1.30
N ASN A 255 -17.91 -17.88 -0.45
CA ASN A 255 -17.39 -19.23 -0.18
C ASN A 255 -17.48 -20.13 -1.44
N ASN A 256 -18.54 -20.00 -2.25
CA ASN A 256 -18.62 -20.67 -3.54
C ASN A 256 -17.50 -20.21 -4.50
N ILE A 257 -17.16 -18.93 -4.53
CA ILE A 257 -16.03 -18.41 -5.30
C ILE A 257 -14.72 -19.02 -4.79
N MET A 258 -14.51 -19.05 -3.47
CA MET A 258 -13.33 -19.66 -2.87
C MET A 258 -13.23 -21.16 -3.17
N ASP A 259 -14.36 -21.88 -3.26
CA ASP A 259 -14.38 -23.29 -3.67
C ASP A 259 -13.93 -23.49 -5.13
N GLN A 260 -14.24 -22.53 -6.02
CA GLN A 260 -13.70 -22.55 -7.38
C GLN A 260 -12.22 -22.14 -7.41
N LEU A 261 -11.84 -21.13 -6.62
CA LEU A 261 -10.46 -20.66 -6.50
C LEU A 261 -9.52 -21.76 -5.98
N ASN A 262 -10.01 -22.70 -5.17
CA ASN A 262 -9.23 -23.85 -4.70
C ASN A 262 -8.63 -24.67 -5.86
N LYS A 263 -9.25 -24.67 -7.05
CA LYS A 263 -8.75 -25.37 -8.24
C LYS A 263 -7.66 -24.60 -9.01
N THR A 264 -7.42 -23.34 -8.67
CA THR A 264 -6.46 -22.45 -9.33
C THR A 264 -5.25 -22.27 -8.43
N THR A 265 -4.05 -22.57 -8.91
CA THR A 265 -2.83 -22.31 -8.15
C THR A 265 -2.52 -20.80 -8.18
N LEU A 266 -2.33 -20.19 -7.01
CA LEU A 266 -2.00 -18.78 -6.83
C LEU A 266 -0.56 -18.59 -6.33
N LEU A 267 -0.07 -19.54 -5.54
CA LEU A 267 1.29 -19.54 -5.02
C LEU A 267 2.11 -20.70 -5.61
N GLY A 268 3.39 -20.43 -5.87
CA GLY A 268 4.38 -21.44 -6.25
C GLY A 268 4.83 -22.29 -5.06
N ASP A 269 5.84 -23.14 -5.30
CA ASP A 269 6.29 -24.13 -4.33
C ASP A 269 6.88 -23.51 -3.05
N LYS A 270 7.41 -22.28 -3.13
CA LYS A 270 7.91 -21.58 -1.93
C LYS A 270 6.79 -20.93 -1.11
N GLY A 271 5.63 -20.69 -1.69
CA GLY A 271 4.51 -20.04 -1.01
C GLY A 271 4.83 -18.62 -0.52
N ILE A 272 4.31 -18.29 0.66
CA ILE A 272 4.70 -17.12 1.44
C ILE A 272 5.56 -17.60 2.61
N ASP A 273 6.75 -17.04 2.76
CA ASP A 273 7.63 -17.22 3.91
C ASP A 273 7.94 -15.84 4.51
N LEU A 274 7.61 -15.65 5.78
CA LEU A 274 7.85 -14.40 6.51
C LEU A 274 8.54 -14.73 7.83
N GLN A 275 9.70 -14.13 8.04
CA GLN A 275 10.35 -14.06 9.34
C GLN A 275 10.32 -12.63 9.86
N TYR A 276 9.94 -12.46 11.12
CA TYR A 276 9.96 -11.16 11.79
C TYR A 276 10.61 -11.25 13.16
N ALA A 277 11.38 -10.22 13.49
CA ALA A 277 12.15 -10.11 14.72
C ALA A 277 11.52 -9.07 15.64
N ILE A 278 11.14 -9.48 16.86
CA ILE A 278 10.56 -8.59 17.86
C ILE A 278 11.59 -8.28 18.96
N SER A 279 11.82 -6.99 19.18
CA SER A 279 12.61 -6.48 20.30
C SER A 279 11.83 -5.37 21.02
N ASN A 280 11.69 -5.48 22.34
CA ASN A 280 10.95 -4.52 23.19
C ASN A 280 9.48 -4.26 22.76
N GLY A 281 8.88 -5.22 22.05
CA GLY A 281 7.50 -5.14 21.54
C GLY A 281 7.37 -4.49 20.15
N TYR A 282 8.49 -4.14 19.50
CA TYR A 282 8.55 -3.60 18.15
C TYR A 282 9.13 -4.61 17.18
N ILE A 283 8.67 -4.58 15.93
CA ILE A 283 9.26 -5.32 14.82
C ILE A 283 10.52 -4.54 14.39
N VAL A 284 11.69 -5.13 14.60
CA VAL A 284 12.98 -4.51 14.27
C VAL A 284 13.57 -5.02 12.96
N GLN A 285 13.10 -6.17 12.48
CA GLN A 285 13.49 -6.74 11.19
C GLN A 285 12.37 -7.63 10.65
N GLU A 286 12.19 -7.61 9.34
CA GLU A 286 11.35 -8.54 8.59
C GLU A 286 12.14 -9.02 7.38
N ILE A 287 12.06 -10.31 7.07
CA ILE A 287 12.65 -10.91 5.88
C ILE A 287 11.60 -11.85 5.34
N GLY A 288 11.35 -11.82 4.04
CA GLY A 288 10.38 -12.73 3.47
C GLY A 288 10.49 -12.94 1.99
N THR A 289 9.74 -13.94 1.55
CA THR A 289 9.58 -14.34 0.17
C THR A 289 8.10 -14.54 -0.10
N ILE A 290 7.63 -14.02 -1.23
CA ILE A 290 6.29 -14.29 -1.76
C ILE A 290 6.49 -14.85 -3.16
N ASP A 291 6.02 -16.07 -3.39
CA ASP A 291 6.16 -16.79 -4.65
C ASP A 291 4.80 -16.94 -5.33
N PHE A 292 4.49 -16.01 -6.23
CA PHE A 292 3.25 -16.03 -7.00
C PHE A 292 3.37 -16.91 -8.23
N LYS A 293 2.29 -17.62 -8.54
CA LYS A 293 2.16 -18.44 -9.74
C LYS A 293 0.85 -18.12 -10.45
N PHE A 294 0.95 -17.81 -11.74
CA PHE A 294 -0.18 -17.49 -12.60
C PHE A 294 -0.21 -18.46 -13.76
N ASN A 295 -1.16 -19.39 -13.73
CA ASN A 295 -1.44 -20.26 -14.87
C ASN A 295 -2.62 -19.70 -15.66
N VAL A 296 -2.36 -19.28 -16.91
CA VAL A 296 -3.35 -18.56 -17.74
C VAL A 296 -4.59 -19.42 -17.98
N ALA A 297 -4.42 -20.73 -18.21
CA ALA A 297 -5.53 -21.65 -18.44
C ALA A 297 -6.41 -21.84 -17.19
N GLN A 298 -5.80 -21.97 -16.00
CA GLN A 298 -6.55 -22.07 -14.75
C GLN A 298 -7.33 -20.78 -14.46
N ILE A 299 -6.72 -19.62 -14.69
CA ILE A 299 -7.39 -18.32 -14.51
C ILE A 299 -8.55 -18.16 -15.51
N ALA A 300 -8.35 -18.51 -16.78
CA ALA A 300 -9.42 -18.48 -17.77
C ALA A 300 -10.58 -19.40 -17.37
N GLN A 301 -10.28 -20.60 -16.88
CA GLN A 301 -11.29 -21.55 -16.39
C GLN A 301 -12.05 -21.00 -15.19
N LEU A 302 -11.36 -20.38 -14.23
CA LEU A 302 -12.00 -19.72 -13.09
C LEU A 302 -12.94 -18.62 -13.57
N MET A 303 -12.47 -17.72 -14.46
CA MET A 303 -13.28 -16.64 -15.01
C MET A 303 -14.53 -17.14 -15.72
N ASN A 304 -14.41 -18.18 -16.56
CA ASN A 304 -15.55 -18.80 -17.25
C ASN A 304 -16.53 -19.47 -16.27
N THR A 305 -16.02 -20.05 -15.18
CA THR A 305 -16.87 -20.64 -14.14
C THR A 305 -17.65 -19.57 -13.38
N LEU A 306 -17.02 -18.42 -13.10
CA LEU A 306 -17.64 -17.32 -12.35
C LEU A 306 -18.62 -16.50 -13.19
N SER A 307 -18.34 -16.31 -14.49
CA SER A 307 -19.19 -15.54 -15.39
C SER A 307 -20.41 -16.32 -15.90
N GLY A 308 -20.43 -17.65 -15.75
CA GLY A 308 -21.47 -18.52 -16.28
C GLY A 308 -21.51 -18.62 -17.82
N ASN A 309 -20.56 -17.97 -18.51
CA ASN A 309 -20.44 -17.94 -19.97
C ASN A 309 -19.01 -18.31 -20.38
N GLN A 310 -18.84 -19.08 -21.47
CA GLN A 310 -17.52 -19.37 -22.07
C GLN A 310 -16.97 -18.16 -22.86
N THR A 311 -16.81 -17.00 -22.22
CA THR A 311 -16.42 -15.76 -22.90
C THR A 311 -14.92 -15.50 -22.90
N ALA A 312 -14.13 -16.11 -22.01
CA ALA A 312 -12.69 -15.92 -21.97
C ALA A 312 -11.95 -17.04 -22.72
N SER A 313 -11.77 -16.88 -24.03
CA SER A 313 -10.58 -17.42 -24.70
C SER A 313 -9.44 -16.45 -24.43
N LEU A 314 -8.65 -16.72 -23.40
CA LEU A 314 -7.33 -16.11 -23.33
C LEU A 314 -6.47 -16.88 -24.32
N ASP A 315 -6.19 -16.27 -25.48
CA ASP A 315 -5.23 -16.80 -26.44
C ASP A 315 -3.85 -16.83 -25.76
N GLY A 316 -3.50 -17.99 -25.19
CA GLY A 316 -2.29 -18.16 -24.41
C GLY A 316 -2.37 -19.35 -23.47
N VAL A 317 -1.66 -20.42 -23.82
CA VAL A 317 -1.24 -21.43 -22.84
C VAL A 317 0.07 -20.95 -22.23
N GLY A 318 0.24 -21.09 -20.91
CA GLY A 318 1.48 -20.67 -20.26
C GLY A 318 1.33 -20.47 -18.76
N THR A 319 2.47 -20.45 -18.08
CA THR A 319 2.57 -20.21 -16.64
C THR A 319 3.63 -19.16 -16.38
N LEU A 320 3.29 -18.12 -15.62
CA LEU A 320 4.20 -17.12 -15.07
C LEU A 320 4.44 -17.40 -13.59
N ASN A 321 5.67 -17.20 -13.13
CA ASN A 321 6.02 -17.24 -11.73
C ASN A 321 6.75 -15.94 -11.38
N LEU A 322 6.30 -15.25 -10.34
CA LEU A 322 6.91 -14.02 -9.83
C LEU A 322 7.24 -14.23 -8.35
N GLN A 323 8.53 -14.29 -8.06
CA GLN A 323 9.03 -14.31 -6.70
C GLN A 323 9.47 -12.91 -6.29
N ILE A 324 9.03 -12.49 -5.11
CA ILE A 324 9.42 -11.24 -4.48
C ILE A 324 10.15 -11.59 -3.20
N ASN A 325 11.42 -11.21 -3.10
CA ASN A 325 12.17 -11.30 -1.85
C ASN A 325 12.29 -9.91 -1.26
N TYR A 326 12.07 -9.78 0.04
CA TYR A 326 12.20 -8.51 0.74
C TYR A 326 12.93 -8.67 2.07
N SER A 327 13.60 -7.59 2.47
CA SER A 327 14.16 -7.43 3.81
C SER A 327 13.93 -6.00 4.27
N THR A 328 13.31 -5.86 5.44
CA THR A 328 13.08 -4.58 6.11
C THR A 328 13.82 -4.58 7.44
N THR A 329 14.46 -3.46 7.77
CA THR A 329 14.99 -3.20 9.12
C THR A 329 14.42 -1.90 9.65
N ASN A 330 14.03 -1.90 10.92
CA ASN A 330 13.54 -0.72 11.61
C ASN A 330 14.53 -0.32 12.71
N SER A 331 14.89 0.96 12.71
CA SER A 331 15.88 1.59 13.59
C SER A 331 15.40 2.96 14.05
N GLY A 332 16.06 3.59 15.02
CA GLY A 332 15.66 4.90 15.56
C GLY A 332 14.22 4.93 16.10
N ILE A 333 13.71 3.78 16.56
CA ILE A 333 12.34 3.61 17.04
C ILE A 333 12.12 4.48 18.28
N ASN A 334 11.21 5.46 18.18
CA ASN A 334 10.93 6.43 19.25
C ASN A 334 12.18 7.20 19.73
N ASP A 335 13.18 7.34 18.86
CA ASP A 335 14.40 8.11 19.11
C ASP A 335 14.41 9.45 18.34
N GLN A 336 15.40 10.30 18.61
CA GLN A 336 15.63 11.53 17.87
C GLN A 336 16.11 11.23 16.45
N ILE A 337 15.23 11.42 15.47
CA ILE A 337 15.57 11.39 14.05
C ILE A 337 15.54 12.82 13.50
N GLU A 338 16.61 13.20 12.81
CA GLU A 338 16.67 14.45 12.05
C GLU A 338 16.18 14.22 10.61
N ILE A 339 15.23 15.07 10.18
CA ILE A 339 14.71 15.11 8.82
C ILE A 339 14.83 16.55 8.32
N GLN A 340 15.74 16.76 7.38
CA GLN A 340 15.94 18.04 6.73
C GLN A 340 15.05 18.12 5.48
N ILE A 341 14.08 19.03 5.51
CA ILE A 341 13.22 19.36 4.37
C ILE A 341 13.98 20.36 3.47
N PRO A 342 14.07 20.12 2.15
CA PRO A 342 14.75 21.03 1.23
C PRO A 342 14.02 22.37 1.15
N LYS A 343 14.79 23.46 0.99
CA LYS A 343 14.23 24.78 0.73
C LYS A 343 13.82 24.88 -0.74
N VAL A 344 12.53 25.04 -0.98
CA VAL A 344 11.95 25.19 -2.31
C VAL A 344 11.47 26.63 -2.54
N ASN A 345 11.59 27.12 -3.77
CA ASN A 345 11.15 28.44 -4.21
C ASN A 345 10.89 28.43 -5.72
N THR A 346 10.36 29.53 -6.25
CA THR A 346 10.01 29.66 -7.68
C THR A 346 11.21 29.51 -8.63
N THR A 347 12.44 29.59 -8.15
CA THR A 347 13.65 29.38 -8.97
C THR A 347 13.95 27.89 -9.14
N ASN A 348 13.93 27.10 -8.06
CA ASN A 348 14.33 25.69 -8.08
C ASN A 348 13.16 24.69 -8.13
N SER A 349 11.92 25.13 -7.96
CA SER A 349 10.74 24.27 -7.98
C SER A 349 9.59 24.82 -8.83
N PHE A 350 8.60 23.96 -9.09
CA PHE A 350 7.29 24.33 -9.63
C PHE A 350 6.18 23.61 -8.86
N ASN A 351 4.96 24.16 -8.91
CA ASN A 351 3.79 23.50 -8.33
C ASN A 351 3.23 22.47 -9.32
N TYR A 352 2.86 21.29 -8.84
CA TYR A 352 2.24 20.25 -9.67
C TYR A 352 1.01 20.74 -10.45
N LEU A 353 0.22 21.64 -9.87
CA LEU A 353 -0.94 22.23 -10.56
C LEU A 353 -0.55 23.07 -11.77
N ASP A 354 0.58 23.75 -11.72
CA ASP A 354 1.08 24.53 -12.87
C ASP A 354 1.38 23.59 -14.04
N LEU A 355 1.91 22.40 -13.76
CA LEU A 355 2.13 21.37 -14.75
C LEU A 355 0.81 20.85 -15.32
N MET A 356 -0.17 20.52 -14.47
CA MET A 356 -1.49 20.06 -14.91
C MET A 356 -2.20 21.09 -15.81
N ASN A 357 -2.16 22.37 -15.43
CA ASN A 357 -2.78 23.47 -16.17
C ASN A 357 -2.06 23.71 -17.51
N SER A 358 -0.73 23.57 -17.55
CA SER A 358 0.04 23.74 -18.79
C SER A 358 -0.24 22.66 -19.85
N ASN A 359 -0.74 21.50 -19.43
CA ASN A 359 -1.05 20.37 -20.31
C ASN A 359 -2.55 20.25 -20.66
N ASN A 360 -3.39 21.24 -20.29
CA ASN A 360 -4.86 21.20 -20.46
C ASN A 360 -5.55 19.95 -19.86
N LEU A 361 -4.93 19.26 -18.89
CA LEU A 361 -5.46 18.02 -18.31
C LEU A 361 -6.66 18.22 -17.37
N LEU A 362 -7.00 19.47 -17.04
CA LEU A 362 -8.08 19.83 -16.11
C LEU A 362 -9.22 20.66 -16.74
N VAL A 363 -9.20 20.89 -18.06
CA VAL A 363 -10.30 21.58 -18.74
C VAL A 363 -11.26 20.50 -19.26
N PRO A 364 -12.51 20.40 -18.77
CA PRO A 364 -13.50 19.59 -19.47
C PRO A 364 -13.66 20.20 -20.85
N GLU A 365 -13.55 19.38 -21.90
CA GLU A 365 -13.98 19.79 -23.23
C GLU A 365 -15.42 20.30 -23.11
N LYS A 366 -15.61 21.61 -23.28
CA LYS A 366 -16.94 22.15 -23.51
C LYS A 366 -17.36 21.65 -24.89
N SER A 367 -18.21 20.63 -24.91
CA SER A 367 -19.03 20.27 -26.06
C SER A 367 -20.04 21.37 -26.36
#